data_AF-A0ABC8M902-F1
#
_entry.id   AF-A0ABC8M902-F1
#
_cell.length_a   1.000
_cell.length_b   1.000
_cell.length_c   1.000
_cell.angle_alpha   90.00
_cell.angle_beta   90.00
_cell.angle_gamma   90.00
#
_symmetry.space_group_name_H-M   'P 1'
#
loop_
_entity.id
_entity.type
_entity.pdbx_description
1 polymer ?
#
loop_
_entity_poly.entity_id
_entity_poly.type
_entity_poly.pdbx_seq_one_letter_code
_entity_poly.pdbx_strand_id
1 'polypeptide(L)'
;MFGAEVTDDGKRVVTCDPVNKLYYCDLSSLSGGLESFRGSSSFLPFIKLVDTLDAQYTVISNDETLFTFLTNKDAPKYKLVRVDLKEPNSWTDVVEEHEKDVLASAFVVNGNQLVTCYMSDVKHILQIRGMKSGSLLHQLPQGIGSVSDVSARRKDNTFFFSFTSFLNPGVIYKCDLANEAPEVKVFREVAVPGFDREAFQATQVFYPSKDGTKIPMFIVAKKDIKLDGSHPCLLYAYGDTVKLINTSKIGWMKTKPNEEDDELVKDRHGEAH
;
A
#
# COMPACT_ATOMS: atom_id res chain seq x y z
N MET A 1 -9.10 -12.53 -10.54
CA MET A 1 -9.41 -13.64 -9.60
C MET A 1 -10.42 -13.00 -8.68
N PHE A 2 -11.70 -13.38 -8.75
CA PHE A 2 -12.74 -12.67 -8.00
C PHE A 2 -12.47 -12.77 -6.50
N GLY A 3 -12.14 -11.64 -5.87
CA GLY A 3 -12.08 -11.49 -4.42
C GLY A 3 -13.48 -11.28 -3.87
N ALA A 4 -13.69 -11.73 -2.63
CA ALA A 4 -14.91 -11.46 -1.88
C ALA A 4 -14.55 -11.04 -0.46
N GLU A 5 -15.20 -9.98 0.01
CA GLU A 5 -14.99 -9.41 1.34
C GLU A 5 -16.33 -9.31 2.08
N VAL A 6 -16.29 -9.43 3.40
CA VAL A 6 -17.45 -9.24 4.27
C VAL A 6 -17.34 -7.87 4.91
N THR A 7 -18.43 -7.10 4.92
CA THR A 7 -18.48 -5.77 5.55
C THR A 7 -18.18 -5.83 7.05
N ASP A 8 -17.69 -4.72 7.62
CA ASP A 8 -17.35 -4.61 9.05
C ASP A 8 -18.53 -4.97 9.98
N ASP A 9 -19.76 -4.73 9.54
CA ASP A 9 -20.98 -5.09 10.28
C ASP A 9 -21.38 -6.57 10.15
N GLY A 10 -20.67 -7.35 9.34
CA GLY A 10 -20.92 -8.78 9.09
C GLY A 10 -22.15 -9.07 8.23
N LYS A 11 -22.85 -8.05 7.72
CA LYS A 11 -24.17 -8.22 7.08
C LYS A 11 -24.10 -8.51 5.59
N ARG A 12 -23.02 -8.14 4.89
CA ARG A 12 -22.95 -8.24 3.43
C ARG A 12 -21.64 -8.83 2.95
N VAL A 13 -21.73 -9.59 1.86
CA VAL A 13 -20.58 -10.03 1.06
C VAL A 13 -20.52 -9.17 -0.19
N VAL A 14 -19.34 -8.65 -0.51
CA VAL A 14 -19.08 -7.80 -1.67
C VAL A 14 -17.95 -8.40 -2.50
N THR A 15 -18.08 -8.38 -3.83
CA THR A 15 -17.05 -8.90 -4.74
C THR A 15 -16.15 -7.79 -5.29
N CYS A 16 -14.83 -8.00 -5.32
CA CYS A 16 -13.82 -7.06 -5.83
C CYS A 16 -12.75 -7.76 -6.71
N ASP A 17 -12.23 -7.07 -7.75
CA ASP A 17 -11.13 -7.49 -8.66
C ASP A 17 -10.51 -6.19 -9.28
N PRO A 18 -9.34 -6.16 -9.94
CA PRO A 18 -8.85 -4.98 -10.66
C PRO A 18 -9.67 -4.71 -11.92
N VAL A 19 -10.20 -3.48 -12.06
CA VAL A 19 -11.29 -3.12 -12.98
C VAL A 19 -12.47 -4.09 -12.77
N ASN A 20 -13.32 -3.78 -11.81
CA ASN A 20 -14.31 -4.72 -11.32
C ASN A 20 -15.75 -4.27 -11.48
N LYS A 21 -16.54 -5.32 -11.68
CA LYS A 21 -17.95 -5.32 -11.32
C LYS A 21 -18.08 -5.37 -9.80
N LEU A 22 -19.03 -4.62 -9.27
CA LEU A 22 -19.29 -4.52 -7.85
C LEU A 22 -20.67 -5.10 -7.55
N TYR A 23 -20.69 -6.31 -7.02
CA TYR A 23 -21.91 -6.98 -6.62
C TYR A 23 -21.93 -7.17 -5.10
N TYR A 24 -23.11 -7.14 -4.50
CA TYR A 24 -23.28 -7.41 -3.09
C TYR A 24 -24.44 -8.37 -2.83
N CYS A 25 -24.33 -9.15 -1.75
CA CYS A 25 -25.42 -9.99 -1.25
C CYS A 25 -25.68 -9.63 0.21
N ASP A 26 -26.94 -9.38 0.56
CA ASP A 26 -27.36 -9.19 1.94
C ASP A 26 -27.54 -10.56 2.60
N LEU A 27 -26.60 -10.93 3.47
CA LEU A 27 -26.62 -12.22 4.16
C LEU A 27 -27.77 -12.32 5.16
N SER A 28 -28.21 -11.18 5.71
CA SER A 28 -29.30 -11.13 6.68
C SER A 28 -30.67 -11.40 6.04
N SER A 29 -30.77 -11.30 4.71
CA SER A 29 -32.00 -11.56 3.96
C SER A 29 -32.21 -13.05 3.61
N LEU A 30 -31.22 -13.91 3.86
CA LEU A 30 -31.26 -15.33 3.48
C LEU A 30 -32.09 -16.16 4.47
N SER A 31 -33.25 -16.66 4.05
CA SER A 31 -34.08 -17.58 4.83
C SER A 31 -33.38 -18.94 4.99
N GLY A 32 -32.76 -19.16 6.16
CA GLY A 32 -31.93 -20.35 6.45
C GLY A 32 -30.42 -20.11 6.38
N GLY A 33 -29.99 -18.85 6.22
CA GLY A 33 -28.57 -18.49 6.17
C GLY A 33 -27.83 -19.09 4.97
N LEU A 34 -26.50 -19.20 5.07
CA LEU A 34 -25.66 -19.78 4.02
C LEU A 34 -25.86 -21.30 3.86
N GLU A 35 -26.35 -22.01 4.88
CA GLU A 35 -26.57 -23.46 4.83
C GLU A 35 -27.62 -23.86 3.79
N SER A 36 -28.59 -22.98 3.46
CA SER A 36 -29.58 -23.24 2.40
C SER A 36 -28.97 -23.37 1.00
N PHE A 37 -27.72 -22.92 0.83
CA PHE A 37 -26.96 -23.02 -0.42
C PHE A 37 -25.95 -24.18 -0.41
N ARG A 38 -25.79 -24.90 0.71
CA ARG A 38 -24.81 -25.97 0.82
C ARG A 38 -25.20 -27.17 -0.06
N GLY A 39 -24.33 -27.53 -1.00
CA GLY A 39 -24.60 -28.59 -1.97
C GLY A 39 -25.63 -28.23 -3.04
N SER A 40 -26.12 -26.98 -3.05
CA SER A 40 -26.96 -26.43 -4.10
C SER A 40 -26.12 -25.95 -5.27
N SER A 41 -26.66 -26.02 -6.49
CA SER A 41 -26.12 -25.34 -7.67
C SER A 41 -26.58 -23.88 -7.81
N SER A 42 -27.38 -23.39 -6.84
CA SER A 42 -27.89 -22.02 -6.85
C SER A 42 -26.84 -21.03 -6.36
N PHE A 43 -26.70 -19.90 -7.04
CA PHE A 43 -25.86 -18.80 -6.59
C PHE A 43 -26.55 -17.98 -5.50
N LEU A 44 -25.74 -17.30 -4.68
CA LEU A 44 -26.25 -16.26 -3.79
C LEU A 44 -26.95 -15.17 -4.62
N PRO A 45 -28.05 -14.57 -4.11
CA PRO A 45 -28.83 -13.56 -4.83
C PRO A 45 -28.11 -12.20 -4.85
N PHE A 46 -27.02 -12.13 -5.64
CA PHE A 46 -26.23 -10.91 -5.78
C PHE A 46 -27.00 -9.79 -6.49
N ILE A 47 -26.99 -8.61 -5.88
CA ILE A 47 -27.44 -7.36 -6.48
C ILE A 47 -26.24 -6.69 -7.16
N LYS A 48 -26.44 -6.28 -8.41
CA LYS A 48 -25.40 -5.70 -9.25
C LYS A 48 -25.37 -4.18 -9.11
N LEU A 49 -24.52 -3.66 -8.22
CA LEU A 49 -24.38 -2.21 -8.04
C LEU A 49 -23.61 -1.56 -9.20
N VAL A 50 -22.54 -2.21 -9.66
CA VAL A 50 -21.81 -1.85 -10.89
C VAL A 50 -21.64 -3.12 -11.73
N ASP A 51 -22.16 -3.14 -12.95
CA ASP A 51 -22.08 -4.30 -13.88
C ASP A 51 -21.18 -4.05 -15.09
N THR A 52 -20.36 -3.00 -15.04
CA THR A 52 -19.39 -2.60 -16.05
C THR A 52 -17.95 -2.80 -15.57
N LEU A 53 -17.01 -2.81 -16.52
CA LEU A 53 -15.56 -2.90 -16.28
C LEU A 53 -14.90 -1.57 -16.65
N ASP A 54 -15.42 -0.48 -16.09
CA ASP A 54 -15.04 0.90 -16.43
C ASP A 54 -14.12 1.54 -15.40
N ALA A 55 -14.12 1.05 -14.16
CA ALA A 55 -13.29 1.54 -13.07
C ALA A 55 -13.04 0.44 -12.04
N GLN A 56 -12.15 0.73 -11.09
CA GLN A 56 -11.95 -0.07 -9.88
C GLN A 56 -12.81 0.48 -8.75
N TYR A 57 -13.36 -0.40 -7.93
CA TYR A 57 -14.12 -0.08 -6.72
C TYR A 57 -13.69 -0.99 -5.58
N THR A 58 -13.15 -0.40 -4.51
CA THR A 58 -12.75 -1.11 -3.28
C THR A 58 -13.60 -0.60 -2.13
N VAL A 59 -14.24 -1.50 -1.37
CA VAL A 59 -15.03 -1.12 -0.19
C VAL A 59 -14.10 -0.60 0.90
N ILE A 60 -14.38 0.58 1.44
CA ILE A 60 -13.64 1.14 2.58
C ILE A 60 -14.43 0.99 3.87
N SER A 61 -15.75 1.18 3.81
CA SER A 61 -16.66 0.98 4.95
C SER A 61 -18.11 1.11 4.52
N ASN A 62 -19.02 0.77 5.42
CA ASN A 62 -20.43 1.09 5.30
C ASN A 62 -21.05 1.52 6.65
N ASP A 63 -22.04 2.41 6.57
CA ASP A 63 -23.01 2.69 7.62
C ASP A 63 -24.38 2.21 7.12
N GLU A 64 -24.81 1.02 7.55
CA GLU A 64 -25.99 0.35 7.01
C GLU A 64 -25.94 0.22 5.49
N THR A 65 -26.76 0.98 4.74
CA THR A 65 -26.79 0.99 3.27
C THR A 65 -25.89 2.05 2.65
N LEU A 66 -25.26 2.91 3.44
CA LEU A 66 -24.39 3.98 2.95
C LEU A 66 -22.95 3.48 2.86
N PHE A 67 -22.47 3.19 1.65
CA PHE A 67 -21.13 2.65 1.42
C PHE A 67 -20.16 3.75 1.01
N THR A 68 -18.91 3.64 1.47
CA THR A 68 -17.78 4.45 1.02
C THR A 68 -16.80 3.56 0.24
N PHE A 69 -16.40 4.01 -0.95
CA PHE A 69 -15.52 3.28 -1.86
C PHE A 69 -14.28 4.10 -2.23
N LEU A 70 -13.15 3.43 -2.39
CA LEU A 70 -12.00 3.92 -3.14
C LEU A 70 -12.18 3.56 -4.61
N THR A 71 -12.10 4.54 -5.50
CA THR A 71 -12.30 4.32 -6.94
C THR A 71 -11.42 5.22 -7.80
N ASN A 72 -11.11 4.77 -9.01
CA ASN A 72 -10.49 5.56 -10.07
C ASN A 72 -11.49 6.02 -11.14
N LYS A 73 -12.81 5.88 -10.91
CA LYS A 73 -13.84 6.33 -11.83
C LYS A 73 -13.71 7.83 -12.07
N ASP A 74 -13.36 8.18 -13.29
CA ASP A 74 -13.10 9.55 -13.75
C ASP A 74 -12.03 10.28 -12.88
N ALA A 75 -11.12 9.52 -12.26
CA ALA A 75 -10.13 10.01 -11.30
C ALA A 75 -8.87 9.11 -11.32
N PRO A 76 -7.91 9.29 -12.26
CA PRO A 76 -6.74 8.43 -12.39
C PRO A 76 -5.84 8.35 -11.14
N LYS A 77 -5.86 9.36 -10.26
CA LYS A 77 -5.15 9.37 -8.96
C LYS A 77 -6.01 8.88 -7.79
N TYR A 78 -7.17 8.29 -8.09
CA TYR A 78 -8.16 7.78 -7.16
C TYR A 78 -8.80 8.84 -6.26
N LYS A 79 -10.01 8.52 -5.81
CA LYS A 79 -10.82 9.32 -4.89
C LYS A 79 -11.65 8.43 -3.98
N LEU A 80 -12.20 9.01 -2.90
CA LEU A 80 -13.22 8.35 -2.09
C LEU A 80 -14.59 8.87 -2.46
N VAL A 81 -15.52 7.95 -2.73
CA VAL A 81 -16.90 8.25 -3.08
C VAL A 81 -17.86 7.53 -2.14
N ARG A 82 -19.09 8.02 -2.06
CA ARG A 82 -20.16 7.47 -1.24
C ARG A 82 -21.44 7.29 -2.04
N VAL A 83 -22.12 6.18 -1.80
CA VAL A 83 -23.41 5.83 -2.40
C VAL A 83 -24.30 5.12 -1.38
N ASP A 84 -25.58 5.46 -1.35
CA ASP A 84 -26.59 4.67 -0.63
C ASP A 84 -27.12 3.57 -1.54
N LEU A 85 -27.11 2.31 -1.08
CA LEU A 85 -27.67 1.19 -1.84
C LEU A 85 -29.17 1.36 -2.15
N LYS A 86 -29.88 2.21 -1.41
CA LYS A 86 -31.28 2.59 -1.69
C LYS A 86 -31.40 3.56 -2.87
N GLU A 87 -30.34 4.33 -3.15
CA GLU A 87 -30.25 5.30 -4.24
C GLU A 87 -28.96 5.06 -5.06
N PRO A 88 -28.82 3.89 -5.72
CA PRO A 88 -27.55 3.41 -6.26
C PRO A 88 -26.98 4.23 -7.43
N ASN A 89 -27.75 5.20 -7.93
CA ASN A 89 -27.35 6.10 -9.01
C ASN A 89 -26.80 7.45 -8.51
N SER A 90 -26.87 7.72 -7.20
CA SER A 90 -26.48 8.99 -6.58
C SER A 90 -25.13 8.82 -5.86
N TRP A 91 -24.03 9.06 -6.58
CA TRP A 91 -22.67 9.00 -6.02
C TRP A 91 -22.16 10.39 -5.66
N THR A 92 -21.46 10.49 -4.54
CA THR A 92 -20.92 11.76 -4.03
C THR A 92 -19.46 11.60 -3.64
N ASP A 93 -18.63 12.60 -3.95
CA ASP A 93 -17.23 12.60 -3.54
C ASP A 93 -17.13 12.93 -2.05
N VAL A 94 -16.35 12.13 -1.32
CA VAL A 94 -16.00 12.33 0.10
C VAL A 94 -14.61 12.93 0.18
N VAL A 95 -13.66 12.34 -0.54
CA VAL A 95 -12.31 12.88 -0.74
C VAL A 95 -12.10 12.94 -2.23
N GLU A 96 -12.02 14.15 -2.78
CA GLU A 96 -11.81 14.38 -4.21
C GLU A 96 -10.44 13.86 -4.68
N GLU A 97 -10.30 13.68 -5.99
CA GLU A 97 -9.01 13.35 -6.60
C GLU A 97 -7.99 14.46 -6.30
N HIS A 98 -6.82 14.07 -5.79
CA HIS A 98 -5.79 15.04 -5.47
C HIS A 98 -5.08 15.55 -6.75
N GLU A 99 -4.69 16.83 -6.78
CA GLU A 99 -4.11 17.46 -7.99
C GLU A 99 -2.84 16.76 -8.48
N LYS A 100 -2.05 16.19 -7.57
CA LYS A 100 -0.75 15.57 -7.85
C LYS A 100 -0.65 14.12 -7.40
N ASP A 101 -0.83 13.90 -6.10
CA ASP A 101 -0.59 12.62 -5.43
C ASP A 101 -1.68 11.56 -5.70
N VAL A 102 -1.29 10.29 -5.71
CA VAL A 102 -2.20 9.15 -5.88
C VAL A 102 -2.71 8.69 -4.51
N LEU A 103 -4.01 8.54 -4.32
CA LEU A 103 -4.58 7.90 -3.13
C LEU A 103 -4.42 6.38 -3.23
N ALA A 104 -3.41 5.83 -2.55
CA ALA A 104 -3.04 4.41 -2.64
C ALA A 104 -3.95 3.50 -1.79
N SER A 105 -4.39 3.97 -0.62
CA SER A 105 -5.28 3.22 0.25
C SER A 105 -6.00 4.11 1.26
N ALA A 106 -7.10 3.61 1.83
CA ALA A 106 -7.84 4.25 2.90
C ALA A 106 -8.40 3.20 3.87
N PHE A 107 -8.46 3.54 5.16
CA PHE A 107 -9.00 2.66 6.21
C PHE A 107 -9.79 3.49 7.22
N VAL A 108 -10.86 2.94 7.79
CA VAL A 108 -11.60 3.61 8.87
C VAL A 108 -11.04 3.20 10.22
N VAL A 109 -10.85 4.18 11.09
CA VAL A 109 -10.38 4.04 12.47
C VAL A 109 -11.14 5.00 13.38
N ASN A 110 -11.04 4.80 14.69
CA ASN A 110 -11.61 5.69 15.71
C ASN A 110 -13.11 6.03 15.48
N GLY A 111 -13.86 5.07 14.95
CA GLY A 111 -15.28 5.15 14.61
C GLY A 111 -15.62 6.01 13.38
N ASN A 112 -15.00 7.20 13.25
CA ASN A 112 -15.37 8.24 12.30
C ASN A 112 -14.18 8.95 11.64
N GLN A 113 -12.98 8.38 11.69
CA GLN A 113 -11.78 8.91 11.03
C GLN A 113 -11.30 7.98 9.92
N LEU A 114 -10.65 8.56 8.92
CA LEU A 114 -10.00 7.85 7.83
C LEU A 114 -8.49 8.00 7.97
N VAL A 115 -7.77 6.88 7.88
CA VAL A 115 -6.34 6.88 7.59
C VAL A 115 -6.19 6.72 6.08
N THR A 116 -5.73 7.77 5.40
CA THR A 116 -5.45 7.73 3.95
C THR A 116 -3.95 7.68 3.71
N CYS A 117 -3.50 6.80 2.82
CA CYS A 117 -2.12 6.71 2.37
C CYS A 117 -2.02 7.24 0.94
N TYR A 118 -1.34 8.37 0.77
CA TYR A 118 -1.03 8.93 -0.54
C TYR A 118 0.37 8.51 -0.99
N MET A 119 0.55 8.36 -2.30
CA MET A 119 1.84 8.29 -2.97
C MET A 119 2.15 9.65 -3.59
N SER A 120 3.13 10.36 -3.02
CA SER A 120 3.62 11.64 -3.53
C SER A 120 5.09 11.50 -3.93
N ASP A 121 5.40 11.70 -5.21
CA ASP A 121 6.74 11.54 -5.76
C ASP A 121 7.43 10.26 -5.24
N VAL A 122 6.76 9.11 -5.35
CA VAL A 122 7.29 7.79 -4.94
C VAL A 122 7.60 7.67 -3.43
N LYS A 123 6.92 8.44 -2.58
CA LYS A 123 6.95 8.32 -1.11
C LYS A 123 5.53 8.21 -0.58
N HIS A 124 5.36 7.44 0.49
CA HIS A 124 4.08 7.43 1.19
C HIS A 124 3.91 8.63 2.12
N ILE A 125 2.68 9.15 2.18
CA ILE A 125 2.23 10.17 3.11
C ILE A 125 0.94 9.67 3.76
N LEU A 126 0.98 9.44 5.07
CA LEU A 126 -0.23 9.16 5.85
C LEU A 126 -0.92 10.45 6.31
N GLN A 127 -2.23 10.49 6.13
CA GLN A 127 -3.11 11.55 6.61
C GLN A 127 -4.26 10.95 7.43
N ILE A 128 -4.70 11.70 8.43
CA ILE A 128 -5.93 11.46 9.17
C ILE A 128 -6.98 12.45 8.65
N ARG A 129 -8.13 11.93 8.22
CA ARG A 129 -9.23 12.71 7.65
C ARG A 129 -10.54 12.43 8.37
N GLY A 130 -11.49 13.35 8.31
CA GLY A 130 -12.85 13.11 8.78
C GLY A 130 -13.59 12.15 7.84
N MET A 131 -14.21 11.09 8.36
CA MET A 131 -14.89 10.10 7.51
C MET A 131 -16.09 10.69 6.76
N LYS A 132 -16.84 11.60 7.40
CA LYS A 132 -18.04 12.18 6.78
C LYS A 132 -17.71 13.23 5.73
N SER A 133 -16.82 14.16 6.06
CA SER A 133 -16.47 15.35 5.27
C SER A 133 -15.27 15.16 4.35
N GLY A 134 -14.43 14.15 4.58
CA GLY A 134 -13.12 13.98 3.93
C GLY A 134 -12.07 15.02 4.29
N SER A 135 -12.40 15.97 5.17
CA SER A 135 -11.51 17.08 5.56
C SER A 135 -10.24 16.56 6.21
N LEU A 136 -9.09 17.13 5.84
CA LEU A 136 -7.81 16.85 6.47
C LEU A 136 -7.84 17.30 7.94
N LEU A 137 -7.52 16.38 8.84
CA LEU A 137 -7.37 16.65 10.28
C LEU A 137 -5.89 16.74 10.64
N HIS A 138 -5.10 15.74 10.22
CA HIS A 138 -3.66 15.69 10.48
C HIS A 138 -2.91 15.05 9.32
N GLN A 139 -1.66 15.45 9.15
CA GLN A 139 -0.68 14.71 8.35
C GLN A 139 0.37 14.13 9.30
N LEU A 140 0.66 12.83 9.15
CA LEU A 140 1.62 12.16 10.02
C LEU A 140 3.05 12.40 9.53
N PRO A 141 4.02 12.54 10.45
CA PRO A 141 5.41 12.73 10.08
C PRO A 141 5.96 11.46 9.41
N GLN A 142 6.48 11.58 8.18
CA GLN A 142 7.10 10.47 7.46
C GLN A 142 8.37 10.90 6.72
N GLY A 143 9.38 10.04 6.77
CA GLY A 143 10.60 10.17 5.96
C GLY A 143 10.44 9.57 4.57
N ILE A 144 11.53 9.54 3.81
CA ILE A 144 11.58 8.81 2.53
C ILE A 144 11.41 7.31 2.82
N GLY A 145 10.36 6.71 2.29
CA GLY A 145 10.11 5.28 2.46
C GLY A 145 8.71 4.87 2.02
N SER A 146 8.40 3.63 2.34
CA SER A 146 7.13 2.98 2.03
C SER A 146 6.45 2.56 3.33
N VAL A 147 5.19 2.95 3.43
CA VAL A 147 4.24 2.45 4.42
C VAL A 147 3.54 1.20 3.87
N SER A 148 3.44 0.16 4.68
CA SER A 148 2.67 -1.05 4.38
C SER A 148 1.90 -1.53 5.62
N ASP A 149 1.04 -2.54 5.44
CA ASP A 149 0.42 -3.28 6.54
C ASP A 149 -0.29 -2.39 7.58
N VAL A 150 -1.01 -1.38 7.10
CA VAL A 150 -1.85 -0.56 7.98
C VAL A 150 -2.94 -1.47 8.56
N SER A 151 -3.00 -1.57 9.89
CA SER A 151 -3.89 -2.50 10.58
C SER A 151 -4.62 -1.82 11.73
N ALA A 152 -5.95 -1.82 11.62
CA ALA A 152 -6.92 -1.45 12.65
C ALA A 152 -8.31 -1.89 12.20
N ARG A 153 -9.24 -2.02 13.14
CA ARG A 153 -10.67 -2.06 12.84
C ARG A 153 -11.25 -0.66 13.04
N ARG A 154 -12.39 -0.40 12.42
CA ARG A 154 -13.13 0.87 12.59
C ARG A 154 -13.27 1.31 14.05
N LYS A 155 -13.53 0.40 14.99
CA LYS A 155 -13.73 0.71 16.40
C LYS A 155 -12.45 1.01 17.19
N ASP A 156 -11.28 0.68 16.63
CA ASP A 156 -10.02 0.82 17.35
C ASP A 156 -9.56 2.29 17.28
N ASN A 157 -9.17 2.86 18.41
CA ASN A 157 -8.60 4.22 18.52
C ASN A 157 -7.09 4.24 18.30
N THR A 158 -6.52 3.12 17.87
CA THR A 158 -5.11 2.92 17.60
C THR A 158 -5.00 2.15 16.30
N PHE A 159 -4.01 2.48 15.48
CA PHE A 159 -3.61 1.64 14.36
C PHE A 159 -2.11 1.41 14.33
N PHE A 160 -1.71 0.32 13.69
CA PHE A 160 -0.32 -0.02 13.45
C PHE A 160 -0.01 0.10 11.96
N PHE A 161 1.23 0.42 11.63
CA PHE A 161 1.70 0.38 10.26
C PHE A 161 3.19 0.03 10.21
N SER A 162 3.57 -0.71 9.17
CA SER A 162 4.96 -1.00 8.85
C SER A 162 5.53 0.15 8.03
N PHE A 163 6.78 0.52 8.28
CA PHE A 163 7.54 1.48 7.51
C PHE A 163 8.90 0.90 7.16
N THR A 164 9.27 0.99 5.89
CA THR A 164 10.58 0.57 5.38
C THR A 164 11.19 1.70 4.56
N SER A 165 12.51 1.82 4.60
CA SER A 165 13.25 2.74 3.74
C SER A 165 14.58 2.13 3.32
N PHE A 166 15.32 2.84 2.47
CA PHE A 166 16.64 2.39 2.02
C PHE A 166 17.64 2.15 3.17
N LEU A 167 17.50 2.89 4.27
CA LEU A 167 18.40 2.83 5.42
C LEU A 167 17.72 2.26 6.67
N ASN A 168 16.44 1.90 6.56
CA ASN A 168 15.65 1.35 7.65
C ASN A 168 15.04 0.00 7.22
N PRO A 169 15.54 -1.14 7.74
CA PRO A 169 15.10 -2.47 7.33
C PRO A 169 13.64 -2.78 7.71
N GLY A 170 13.06 -2.03 8.65
CA GLY A 170 11.66 -2.17 9.03
C GLY A 170 11.39 -1.68 10.44
N VAL A 171 10.42 -0.76 10.55
CA VAL A 171 9.86 -0.30 11.83
C VAL A 171 8.36 -0.48 11.78
N ILE A 172 7.80 -1.08 12.83
CA ILE A 172 6.36 -1.07 13.09
C ILE A 172 6.10 0.11 14.01
N TYR A 173 5.27 1.04 13.56
CA TYR A 173 4.79 2.16 14.35
C TYR A 173 3.41 1.85 14.92
N LYS A 174 3.14 2.36 16.12
CA LYS A 174 1.81 2.48 16.72
C LYS A 174 1.40 3.95 16.65
N CYS A 175 0.22 4.23 16.12
CA CYS A 175 -0.38 5.56 16.14
C CYS A 175 -1.61 5.54 17.06
N ASP A 176 -1.61 6.38 18.10
CA ASP A 176 -2.71 6.55 19.05
C ASP A 176 -3.53 7.80 18.68
N LEU A 177 -4.85 7.64 18.57
CA LEU A 177 -5.82 8.66 18.19
C LEU A 177 -6.74 9.08 19.35
N ALA A 178 -6.41 8.69 20.59
CA ALA A 178 -7.21 9.03 21.77
C ALA A 178 -7.14 10.53 22.13
N ASN A 179 -6.08 11.22 21.73
CA ASN A 179 -5.88 12.64 21.96
C ASN A 179 -6.22 13.46 20.71
N GLU A 180 -6.36 14.78 20.87
CA GLU A 180 -6.61 15.71 19.75
C GLU A 180 -5.52 15.61 18.66
N ALA A 181 -4.25 15.46 19.06
CA ALA A 181 -3.14 15.24 18.15
C ALA A 181 -2.76 13.75 18.12
N PRO A 182 -2.63 13.12 16.93
CA PRO A 182 -2.15 11.75 16.79
C PRO A 182 -0.73 11.58 17.36
N GLU A 183 -0.53 10.52 18.16
CA GLU A 183 0.78 10.19 18.72
C GLU A 183 1.38 8.97 18.03
N VAL A 184 2.48 9.15 17.29
CA VAL A 184 3.18 8.08 16.57
C VAL A 184 4.42 7.64 17.36
N LYS A 185 4.49 6.36 17.73
CA LYS A 185 5.60 5.76 18.48
C LYS A 185 6.11 4.50 17.81
N VAL A 186 7.42 4.25 17.94
CA VAL A 186 8.01 2.96 17.55
C VAL A 186 7.43 1.88 18.45
N PHE A 187 6.82 0.86 17.84
CA PHE A 187 6.33 -0.32 18.53
C PHE A 187 7.35 -1.46 18.46
N ARG A 188 7.90 -1.69 17.27
CA ARG A 188 9.01 -2.63 17.05
C ARG A 188 9.95 -2.08 15.98
N GLU A 189 11.24 -2.33 16.15
CA GLU A 189 12.26 -1.94 15.19
C GLU A 189 13.21 -3.10 14.95
N VAL A 190 13.52 -3.36 13.68
CA VAL A 190 14.54 -4.33 13.29
C VAL A 190 15.89 -3.61 13.26
N ALA A 191 16.86 -4.11 14.03
CA ALA A 191 18.24 -3.66 13.96
C ALA A 191 19.08 -4.64 13.14
N VAL A 192 19.95 -4.13 12.27
CA VAL A 192 20.92 -4.94 11.53
C VAL A 192 22.27 -4.84 12.25
N PRO A 193 22.77 -5.93 12.85
CA PRO A 193 24.07 -5.92 13.53
C PRO A 193 25.19 -5.48 12.57
N GLY A 194 25.99 -4.51 13.00
CA GLY A 194 27.13 -4.01 12.22
C GLY A 194 26.78 -3.00 11.11
N PHE A 195 25.52 -2.58 10.98
CA PHE A 195 25.13 -1.53 10.04
C PHE A 195 24.90 -0.20 10.75
N ASP A 196 25.75 0.80 10.43
CA ASP A 196 25.56 2.18 10.86
C ASP A 196 24.77 2.96 9.80
N ARG A 197 23.48 3.18 10.07
CA ARG A 197 22.59 3.93 9.16
C ARG A 197 23.02 5.39 9.00
N GLU A 198 23.66 5.98 10.01
CA GLU A 198 24.03 7.40 10.01
C GLU A 198 25.23 7.67 9.09
N ALA A 199 25.98 6.65 8.71
CA ALA A 199 27.06 6.76 7.72
C ALA A 199 26.54 6.94 6.28
N PHE A 200 25.26 6.69 6.02
CA PHE A 200 24.66 6.71 4.69
C PHE A 200 23.57 7.78 4.56
N GLN A 201 23.23 8.12 3.33
CA GLN A 201 22.13 9.01 3.00
C GLN A 201 21.36 8.48 1.79
N ALA A 202 20.05 8.73 1.79
CA ALA A 202 19.17 8.51 0.66
C ALA A 202 18.61 9.86 0.21
N THR A 203 18.90 10.24 -1.03
CA THR A 203 18.41 11.48 -1.63
C THR A 203 17.48 11.17 -2.79
N GLN A 204 16.46 12.00 -2.97
CA GLN A 204 15.64 11.97 -4.17
C GLN A 204 16.11 13.06 -5.11
N VAL A 205 16.26 12.70 -6.38
CA VAL A 205 16.53 13.62 -7.48
C VAL A 205 15.48 13.45 -8.57
N PHE A 206 15.33 14.46 -9.42
CA PHE A 206 14.50 14.40 -10.62
C PHE A 206 15.40 14.63 -11.83
N TYR A 207 15.41 13.71 -12.78
CA TYR A 207 16.18 13.85 -14.02
C TYR A 207 15.25 13.97 -15.23
N PRO A 208 15.60 14.78 -16.24
CA PRO A 208 14.81 14.86 -17.47
C PRO A 208 15.02 13.61 -18.34
N SER A 209 13.93 13.00 -18.78
CA SER A 209 13.91 11.99 -19.83
C SER A 209 14.14 12.62 -21.20
N LYS A 210 14.21 11.78 -22.26
CA LYS A 210 14.43 12.20 -23.64
C LYS A 210 13.39 13.23 -24.14
N ASP A 211 12.16 13.13 -23.66
CA ASP A 211 11.03 14.01 -24.00
C ASP A 211 10.88 15.21 -23.04
N GLY A 212 11.77 15.35 -22.06
CA GLY A 212 11.71 16.38 -21.02
C GLY A 212 10.89 16.01 -19.79
N THR A 213 10.21 14.86 -19.77
CA THR A 213 9.47 14.38 -18.59
C THR A 213 10.45 14.18 -17.43
N LYS A 214 10.14 14.75 -16.26
CA LYS A 214 10.97 14.59 -15.06
C LYS A 214 10.68 13.23 -14.40
N ILE A 215 11.71 12.40 -14.27
CA ILE A 215 11.62 11.09 -13.65
C ILE A 215 12.24 11.14 -12.24
N PRO A 216 11.48 10.79 -11.19
CA PRO A 216 12.03 10.69 -9.84
C PRO A 216 12.97 9.49 -9.72
N MET A 217 14.08 9.69 -9.00
CA MET A 217 15.08 8.65 -8.75
C MET A 217 15.66 8.81 -7.36
N PHE A 218 15.84 7.70 -6.66
CA PHE A 218 16.53 7.67 -5.37
C PHE A 218 17.99 7.28 -5.55
N ILE A 219 18.89 8.02 -4.88
CA ILE A 219 20.31 7.72 -4.80
C ILE A 219 20.65 7.42 -3.35
N VAL A 220 21.19 6.23 -3.12
CA VAL A 220 21.68 5.81 -1.79
C VAL A 220 23.18 5.68 -1.84
N ALA A 221 23.87 6.40 -0.95
CA ALA A 221 25.32 6.41 -0.89
C ALA A 221 25.82 6.72 0.53
N LYS A 222 27.10 6.43 0.79
CA LYS A 222 27.78 6.94 1.99
C LYS A 222 27.74 8.47 1.98
N LYS A 223 27.63 9.10 3.14
CA LYS A 223 27.76 10.56 3.26
C LYS A 223 29.14 11.00 2.76
N ASP A 224 29.18 12.21 2.18
CA ASP A 224 30.40 12.92 1.80
C ASP A 224 31.31 12.22 0.77
N ILE A 225 30.78 11.32 -0.07
CA ILE A 225 31.54 10.77 -1.20
C ILE A 225 31.87 11.86 -2.24
N LYS A 226 33.05 11.76 -2.85
CA LYS A 226 33.41 12.60 -4.01
C LYS A 226 32.66 12.12 -5.24
N LEU A 227 31.98 13.02 -5.96
CA LEU A 227 31.28 12.68 -7.20
C LEU A 227 32.22 12.76 -8.41
N ASP A 228 33.25 11.92 -8.43
CA ASP A 228 34.34 11.92 -9.42
C ASP A 228 34.27 10.76 -10.44
N GLY A 229 33.20 9.97 -10.40
CA GLY A 229 32.98 8.83 -11.30
C GLY A 229 33.74 7.55 -10.92
N SER A 230 34.48 7.54 -9.80
CA SER A 230 35.26 6.38 -9.36
C SER A 230 34.45 5.27 -8.68
N HIS A 231 33.19 5.56 -8.30
CA HIS A 231 32.38 4.65 -7.48
C HIS A 231 31.60 3.65 -8.33
N PRO A 232 31.59 2.37 -7.94
CA PRO A 232 30.70 1.39 -8.57
C PRO A 232 29.24 1.76 -8.34
N CYS A 233 28.41 1.50 -9.35
CA CYS A 233 27.01 1.90 -9.37
C CYS A 233 26.12 0.72 -9.76
N LEU A 234 25.08 0.47 -8.97
CA LEU A 234 23.99 -0.45 -9.30
C LEU A 234 22.74 0.37 -9.60
N LEU A 235 22.26 0.29 -10.85
CA LEU A 235 20.99 0.85 -11.27
C LEU A 235 19.94 -0.27 -11.31
N TYR A 236 18.89 -0.11 -10.53
CA TYR A 236 17.73 -0.97 -10.52
C TYR A 236 16.51 -0.20 -11.03
N ALA A 237 15.75 -0.79 -11.94
CA ALA A 237 14.53 -0.18 -12.44
C ALA A 237 13.46 -1.23 -12.75
N TYR A 238 12.21 -0.85 -12.55
CA TYR A 238 11.02 -1.53 -13.04
C TYR A 238 10.07 -0.45 -13.60
N GLY A 239 9.09 -0.82 -14.43
CA GLY A 239 8.34 0.06 -15.36
C GLY A 239 7.65 1.33 -14.80
N ASP A 240 7.74 1.58 -13.49
CA ASP A 240 7.21 2.72 -12.76
C ASP A 240 8.23 3.38 -11.79
N THR A 241 9.39 2.75 -11.52
CA THR A 241 10.35 3.16 -10.48
C THR A 241 11.81 2.92 -10.87
N VAL A 242 12.66 3.94 -10.68
CA VAL A 242 14.12 3.85 -10.83
C VAL A 242 14.84 4.07 -9.49
N LYS A 243 15.71 3.14 -9.09
CA LYS A 243 16.52 3.15 -7.86
C LYS A 243 18.01 3.03 -8.21
N LEU A 244 18.83 3.97 -7.75
CA LEU A 244 20.30 3.90 -7.82
C LEU A 244 20.86 3.55 -6.44
N ILE A 245 21.60 2.45 -6.38
CA ILE A 245 22.34 1.99 -5.20
C ILE A 245 23.84 2.10 -5.51
N ASN A 246 24.56 2.99 -4.85
CA ASN A 246 26.01 3.02 -4.93
C ASN A 246 26.57 1.93 -4.00
N THR A 247 27.18 0.90 -4.58
CA THR A 247 27.66 -0.29 -3.85
C THR A 247 29.11 -0.13 -3.40
N SER A 248 29.41 0.89 -2.60
CA SER A 248 30.66 0.92 -1.84
C SER A 248 30.55 -0.02 -0.62
N LYS A 249 30.78 -1.32 -0.88
CA LYS A 249 30.71 -2.47 0.06
C LYS A 249 29.32 -2.79 0.63
N ILE A 250 28.42 -3.30 -0.21
CA ILE A 250 27.33 -4.19 0.26
C ILE A 250 27.85 -5.64 0.19
N GLY A 251 28.85 -5.92 1.02
CA GLY A 251 29.27 -7.30 1.25
C GLY A 251 28.37 -7.85 2.34
N TRP A 252 27.26 -8.48 1.95
CA TRP A 252 26.68 -9.73 2.47
C TRP A 252 25.23 -9.88 1.97
N MET A 253 25.08 -10.42 0.76
CA MET A 253 24.09 -11.46 0.46
C MET A 253 24.78 -12.82 0.30
N LYS A 254 25.93 -12.99 0.94
CA LYS A 254 26.52 -14.30 1.21
C LYS A 254 26.36 -14.54 2.70
N THR A 255 25.84 -15.68 3.09
CA THR A 255 26.17 -16.26 4.38
C THR A 255 27.61 -16.81 4.25
N LYS A 256 28.36 -16.86 5.35
CA LYS A 256 29.75 -17.36 5.37
C LYS A 256 29.86 -18.69 4.61
N PRO A 257 30.88 -18.92 3.77
CA PRO A 257 31.21 -20.27 3.33
C PRO A 257 31.78 -21.02 4.54
N ASN A 258 31.22 -22.19 4.85
CA ASN A 258 31.95 -23.20 5.60
C ASN A 258 33.06 -23.75 4.68
N GLU A 259 34.24 -23.94 5.25
CA GLU A 259 35.50 -24.32 4.61
C GLU A 259 35.61 -25.81 4.21
N GLU A 260 34.54 -26.44 3.70
CA GLU A 260 34.60 -27.89 3.35
C GLU A 260 34.13 -28.29 1.93
N ASP A 261 33.71 -27.37 1.05
CA ASP A 261 33.20 -27.75 -0.28
C ASP A 261 34.11 -27.34 -1.47
N ASP A 262 35.44 -27.32 -1.29
CA ASP A 262 36.40 -26.96 -2.35
C ASP A 262 37.07 -28.17 -3.05
N GLU A 263 36.58 -29.39 -2.81
CA GLU A 263 36.88 -30.56 -3.64
C GLU A 263 35.57 -31.14 -4.17
N LEU A 264 35.11 -30.71 -5.37
CA LEU A 264 34.29 -31.54 -6.29
C LEU A 264 33.80 -30.77 -7.54
N VAL A 265 34.55 -29.81 -8.10
CA VAL A 265 34.27 -29.33 -9.48
C VAL A 265 35.56 -29.03 -10.24
N LYS A 266 36.41 -30.04 -10.39
CA LYS A 266 37.44 -30.10 -11.43
C LYS A 266 37.54 -31.52 -11.96
N ASP A 267 36.60 -31.90 -12.82
CA ASP A 267 36.88 -32.77 -13.96
C ASP A 267 35.60 -33.00 -14.76
N ARG A 268 35.55 -32.39 -15.95
CA ARG A 268 35.09 -33.00 -17.21
C ARG A 268 34.88 -31.92 -18.28
N HIS A 269 35.98 -31.48 -18.87
CA HIS A 269 36.01 -31.14 -20.29
C HIS A 269 37.08 -32.00 -20.94
N GLY A 270 36.66 -32.95 -21.77
CA GLY A 270 37.55 -33.84 -22.49
C GLY A 270 36.78 -34.83 -23.36
N GLU A 271 36.84 -34.54 -24.67
CA GLU A 271 36.84 -35.47 -25.80
C GLU A 271 35.55 -35.74 -26.61
N ALA A 272 35.80 -35.59 -27.91
CA ALA A 272 34.98 -35.80 -29.08
C ALA A 272 34.52 -37.26 -29.26
N HIS A 273 33.32 -37.44 -29.79
CA HIS A 273 33.04 -38.00 -31.12
C HIS A 273 31.54 -37.88 -31.44
#